data_AF-A0A2D6FIW6-F1
#
_entry.id   AF-A0A2D6FIW6-F1
#
_cell.length_a   1.000
_cell.length_b   1.000
_cell.length_c   1.000
_cell.angle_alpha   90.00
_cell.angle_beta   90.00
_cell.angle_gamma   90.00
#
_symmetry.space_group_name_H-M   'P 1'
#
loop_
_entity.id
_entity.type
_entity.pdbx_description
1 polymer ?
#
loop_
_entity_poly.entity_id
_entity_poly.type
_entity_poly.pdbx_seq_one_letter_code
_entity_poly.pdbx_strand_id
1 'polypeptide(L)'
;MIKHENKDTTKRPKFEDCIGFIDEEINKRRGKWALSSLHWMDYDDVSQIIRIHIYEKWHLYNPEKPLAPWINRIISNQIKNLIRNNYGNFSRPCLKCDAAEPGNLCKIYKKQCSGCPLYEKWERTKKRAYDVKIPLALDDHAHEVRSISFESGIDIEKNIKVLHKQMKKILKPNEWIVYEGLFIKNQEEEEVAQALGLKSNEKNRTPGYKQIKNIKKKIIEKAKKLIKKGGIDIL
;
A
#
# COMPACT_ATOMS: atom_id res chain seq x y z
N MET A 1 8.38 66.34 -16.55
CA MET A 1 7.01 65.87 -16.86
C MET A 1 7.11 64.70 -17.82
N ILE A 2 7.23 63.48 -17.29
CA ILE A 2 7.28 62.26 -18.11
C ILE A 2 5.84 61.77 -18.19
N LYS A 3 5.25 61.85 -19.39
CA LYS A 3 3.92 61.32 -19.66
C LYS A 3 4.01 59.79 -19.51
N HIS A 4 3.42 59.26 -18.44
CA HIS A 4 3.07 57.85 -18.39
C HIS A 4 2.00 57.63 -19.46
N GLU A 5 2.40 57.05 -20.58
CA GLU A 5 1.46 56.46 -21.54
C GLU A 5 0.64 55.40 -20.80
N ASN A 6 -0.64 55.69 -20.59
CA ASN A 6 -1.62 54.70 -20.21
C ASN A 6 -1.68 53.66 -21.35
N LYS A 7 -0.92 52.56 -21.20
CA LYS A 7 -1.15 51.36 -21.99
C LYS A 7 -2.58 50.92 -21.73
N ASP A 8 -3.37 50.91 -22.79
CA ASP A 8 -4.76 50.48 -22.81
C ASP A 8 -4.90 49.07 -22.19
N THR A 9 -5.28 49.00 -20.91
CA THR A 9 -5.40 47.78 -20.12
C THR A 9 -6.67 46.98 -20.44
N THR A 10 -7.44 47.38 -21.46
CA THR A 10 -8.80 46.88 -21.68
C THR A 10 -8.91 45.73 -22.67
N LYS A 11 -7.85 45.39 -23.40
CA LYS A 11 -7.93 44.35 -24.44
C LYS A 11 -7.49 42.99 -23.91
N ARG A 12 -8.42 42.03 -23.90
CA ARG A 12 -8.14 40.62 -23.56
C ARG A 12 -7.00 40.09 -24.45
N PRO A 13 -5.95 39.49 -23.87
CA PRO A 13 -4.90 38.87 -24.67
C PRO A 13 -5.47 37.71 -25.49
N LYS A 14 -4.91 37.49 -26.68
CA LYS A 14 -5.28 36.29 -27.44
C LYS A 14 -4.79 35.05 -26.70
N PHE A 15 -5.51 33.96 -26.88
CA PHE A 15 -5.16 32.70 -26.22
C PHE A 15 -3.80 32.20 -26.69
N GLU A 16 -3.55 32.31 -28.00
CA GLU A 16 -2.35 31.88 -28.69
C GLU A 16 -1.09 32.54 -28.13
N ASP A 17 -1.18 33.82 -27.79
CA ASP A 17 -0.09 34.59 -27.18
C ASP A 17 0.26 34.11 -25.77
N CYS A 18 -0.68 33.41 -25.10
CA CYS A 18 -0.54 32.93 -23.73
C CYS A 18 -0.25 31.43 -23.61
N ILE A 19 -0.13 30.69 -24.72
CA ILE A 19 0.03 29.22 -24.70
C ILE A 19 1.25 28.80 -23.87
N GLY A 20 2.41 29.42 -24.07
CA GLY A 20 3.62 29.07 -23.33
C GLY A 20 3.44 29.22 -21.81
N PHE A 21 2.74 30.27 -21.38
CA PHE A 21 2.42 30.50 -19.97
C PHE A 21 1.41 29.47 -19.43
N ILE A 22 0.37 29.16 -20.20
CA ILE A 22 -0.63 28.15 -19.84
C ILE A 22 0.05 26.80 -19.62
N ASP A 23 0.96 26.41 -20.51
CA ASP A 23 1.67 25.14 -20.47
C ASP A 23 2.57 25.02 -19.25
N GLU A 24 3.25 26.11 -18.89
CA GLU A 24 4.05 26.17 -17.67
C GLU A 24 3.18 25.98 -16.42
N GLU A 25 2.03 26.65 -16.35
CA GLU A 25 1.09 26.54 -15.22
C GLU A 25 0.44 25.15 -15.13
N ILE A 26 0.19 24.50 -16.26
CA ILE A 26 -0.27 23.10 -16.30
C ILE A 26 0.83 22.20 -15.74
N ASN A 27 2.05 22.28 -16.27
CA ASN A 27 3.18 21.43 -15.89
C ASN A 27 3.54 21.51 -14.40
N LYS A 28 3.43 22.70 -13.77
CA LYS A 28 3.59 22.88 -12.32
C LYS A 28 2.69 21.96 -11.49
N ARG A 29 1.60 21.47 -12.07
CA ARG A 29 0.59 20.63 -11.40
C ARG A 29 0.68 19.16 -11.78
N ARG A 30 1.72 18.75 -12.51
CA ARG A 30 1.96 17.35 -12.89
C ARG A 30 1.94 16.40 -11.71
N GLY A 31 2.60 16.77 -10.60
CA GLY A 31 2.62 15.96 -9.38
C GLY A 31 1.24 15.77 -8.71
N LYS A 32 0.22 16.55 -9.08
CA LYS A 32 -1.16 16.33 -8.59
C LYS A 32 -1.92 15.27 -9.39
N TRP A 33 -1.43 14.91 -10.58
CA TRP A 33 -1.97 13.80 -11.33
C TRP A 33 -1.39 12.49 -10.77
N ALA A 34 -2.21 11.76 -10.02
CA ALA A 34 -1.80 10.55 -9.32
C ALA A 34 -2.40 9.26 -9.92
N LEU A 35 -3.20 9.37 -10.99
CA LEU A 35 -3.84 8.23 -11.64
C LEU A 35 -2.95 7.65 -12.75
N SER A 36 -1.68 7.34 -12.42
CA SER A 36 -0.78 6.63 -13.35
C SER A 36 -1.24 5.21 -13.65
N SER A 37 -2.18 4.65 -12.87
CA SER A 37 -2.80 3.34 -13.12
C SER A 37 -3.77 3.34 -14.31
N LEU A 38 -4.22 4.50 -14.79
CA LEU A 38 -5.02 4.60 -16.00
C LEU A 38 -4.11 4.59 -17.24
N HIS A 39 -3.86 3.40 -17.78
CA HIS A 39 -2.94 3.19 -18.89
C HIS A 39 -3.33 3.90 -20.19
N TRP A 40 -4.60 4.26 -20.35
CA TRP A 40 -5.14 4.87 -21.57
C TRP A 40 -5.16 6.40 -21.55
N MET A 41 -4.84 7.03 -20.40
CA MET A 41 -4.84 8.49 -20.26
C MET A 41 -3.59 8.93 -19.50
N ASP A 42 -2.59 9.38 -20.25
CA ASP A 42 -1.37 9.90 -19.66
C ASP A 42 -1.50 11.38 -19.27
N TYR A 43 -0.40 11.95 -18.77
CA TYR A 43 -0.42 13.35 -18.36
C TYR A 43 -0.47 14.32 -19.55
N ASP A 44 0.01 13.91 -20.72
CA ASP A 44 0.01 14.76 -21.90
C ASP A 44 -1.41 14.85 -22.48
N ASP A 45 -2.16 13.76 -22.46
CA ASP A 45 -3.60 13.73 -22.72
C ASP A 45 -4.36 14.65 -21.76
N VAL A 46 -4.09 14.54 -20.46
CA VAL A 46 -4.68 15.42 -19.43
C VAL A 46 -4.36 16.88 -19.70
N SER A 47 -3.11 17.17 -20.08
CA SER A 47 -2.68 18.54 -20.39
C SER A 47 -3.42 19.10 -21.60
N GLN A 48 -3.64 18.30 -22.65
CA GLN A 48 -4.43 18.70 -23.82
C GLN A 48 -5.89 18.97 -23.45
N ILE A 49 -6.54 18.08 -22.68
CA ILE A 49 -7.91 18.29 -22.21
C ILE A 49 -8.03 19.61 -21.43
N ILE A 50 -7.06 19.90 -20.57
CA ILE A 50 -7.04 21.13 -19.77
C ILE A 50 -6.85 22.37 -20.66
N ARG A 51 -5.95 22.32 -21.67
CA ARG A 51 -5.76 23.41 -22.63
C ARG A 51 -7.04 23.74 -23.39
N ILE A 52 -7.70 22.73 -23.94
CA ILE A 52 -8.98 22.88 -24.65
C ILE A 52 -10.02 23.50 -23.72
N HIS A 53 -10.10 23.02 -22.48
CA HIS A 53 -11.04 23.54 -21.49
C HIS A 53 -10.77 25.00 -21.10
N ILE A 54 -9.50 25.42 -21.06
CA ILE A 54 -9.13 26.83 -20.84
C ILE A 54 -9.53 27.67 -22.06
N TYR A 55 -9.29 27.18 -23.27
CA TYR A 55 -9.68 27.86 -24.51
C TYR A 55 -11.20 28.09 -24.59
N GLU A 56 -11.99 27.05 -24.35
CA GLU A 56 -13.46 27.14 -24.30
C GLU A 56 -13.93 28.18 -23.29
N LYS A 57 -13.21 28.35 -22.18
CA LYS A 57 -13.53 29.33 -21.12
C LYS A 57 -12.80 30.65 -21.26
N TRP A 58 -11.96 30.84 -22.27
CA TRP A 58 -11.14 32.04 -22.43
C TRP A 58 -12.00 33.31 -22.51
N HIS A 59 -13.18 33.18 -23.12
CA HIS A 59 -14.15 34.26 -23.22
C HIS A 59 -14.72 34.75 -21.87
N LEU A 60 -14.57 33.97 -20.79
CA LEU A 60 -15.02 34.30 -19.43
C LEU A 60 -13.94 35.00 -18.60
N TYR A 61 -12.71 35.11 -19.10
CA TYR A 61 -11.62 35.77 -18.40
C TYR A 61 -11.83 37.30 -18.39
N ASN A 62 -11.72 37.91 -17.21
CA ASN A 62 -11.69 39.36 -17.04
C ASN A 62 -10.22 39.85 -17.11
N PRO A 63 -9.84 40.65 -18.14
CA PRO A 63 -8.49 41.19 -18.32
C PRO A 63 -8.00 42.10 -17.19
N GLU A 64 -8.89 42.70 -16.41
CA GLU A 64 -8.54 43.55 -15.27
C GLU A 64 -7.91 42.75 -14.11
N LYS A 65 -8.08 41.43 -14.12
CA LYS A 65 -7.56 40.53 -13.08
C LYS A 65 -6.33 39.78 -13.57
N PRO A 66 -5.38 39.42 -12.69
CA PRO A 66 -4.25 38.59 -13.07
C PRO A 66 -4.69 37.26 -13.69
N LEU A 67 -4.02 36.85 -14.77
CA LEU A 67 -4.35 35.64 -15.52
C LEU A 67 -4.03 34.36 -14.74
N ALA A 68 -2.89 34.33 -14.04
CA ALA A 68 -2.37 33.14 -13.37
C ALA A 68 -3.36 32.52 -12.36
N PRO A 69 -3.98 33.28 -11.43
CA PRO A 69 -4.92 32.70 -10.46
C PRO A 69 -6.18 32.12 -11.12
N TRP A 70 -6.66 32.75 -12.20
CA TRP A 70 -7.84 32.30 -12.94
C TRP A 70 -7.57 30.96 -13.65
N ILE A 71 -6.48 30.88 -14.41
CA ILE A 71 -6.01 29.64 -15.05
C ILE A 71 -5.82 28.55 -14.00
N ASN A 72 -5.12 28.86 -12.90
CA ASN A 72 -4.83 27.91 -11.83
C ASN A 72 -6.09 27.30 -11.21
N ARG A 73 -7.16 28.08 -11.08
CA ARG A 73 -8.45 27.57 -10.61
C ARG A 73 -9.07 26.60 -11.61
N ILE A 74 -9.00 26.90 -12.91
CA ILE A 74 -9.48 26.00 -13.97
C ILE A 74 -8.69 24.70 -13.95
N ILE A 75 -7.35 24.76 -14.00
CA ILE A 75 -6.49 23.57 -13.99
C ILE A 75 -6.78 22.71 -12.76
N SER A 76 -6.84 23.31 -11.56
CA SER A 76 -7.15 22.59 -10.32
C SER A 76 -8.47 21.82 -10.40
N ASN A 77 -9.50 22.49 -10.92
CA ASN A 77 -10.84 21.93 -10.98
C ASN A 77 -10.92 20.85 -12.05
N GLN A 78 -10.24 21.02 -13.19
CA GLN A 78 -10.20 20.01 -14.25
C GLN A 78 -9.49 18.74 -13.80
N ILE A 79 -8.32 18.85 -13.16
CA ILE A 79 -7.62 17.69 -12.59
C ILE A 79 -8.54 16.96 -11.59
N LYS A 80 -9.19 17.69 -10.67
CA LYS A 80 -10.14 17.08 -9.71
C LYS A 80 -11.32 16.40 -10.41
N ASN A 81 -11.86 17.01 -11.46
CA ASN A 81 -12.98 16.46 -12.22
C ASN A 81 -12.58 15.20 -12.98
N LEU A 82 -11.41 15.19 -13.62
CA LEU A 82 -10.87 14.02 -14.31
C LEU A 82 -10.65 12.86 -13.33
N ILE A 83 -10.04 13.13 -12.17
CA ILE A 83 -9.84 12.11 -11.13
C ILE A 83 -11.19 11.57 -10.61
N ARG A 84 -12.14 12.46 -10.34
CA ARG A 84 -13.48 12.06 -9.88
C ARG A 84 -14.21 11.24 -10.94
N ASN A 85 -14.17 11.66 -12.19
CA ASN A 85 -14.89 11.02 -13.28
C ASN A 85 -14.32 9.66 -13.64
N ASN A 86 -13.00 9.51 -13.67
CA ASN A 86 -12.37 8.26 -14.09
C ASN A 86 -12.21 7.25 -12.94
N TYR A 87 -12.06 7.72 -11.70
CA TYR A 87 -11.86 6.85 -10.53
C TYR A 87 -12.90 7.07 -9.43
N GLY A 88 -12.98 8.29 -8.89
CA GLY A 88 -13.74 8.57 -7.66
C GLY A 88 -15.24 8.27 -7.70
N ASN A 89 -15.87 8.27 -8.88
CA ASN A 89 -17.28 7.92 -9.07
C ASN A 89 -17.53 6.40 -8.98
N PHE A 90 -16.52 5.60 -9.32
CA PHE A 90 -16.57 4.14 -9.36
C PHE A 90 -15.92 3.50 -8.14
N SER A 91 -15.08 4.23 -7.41
CA SER A 91 -14.39 3.76 -6.22
C SER A 91 -15.35 3.26 -5.13
N ARG A 92 -14.97 2.18 -4.42
CA ARG A 92 -15.77 1.63 -3.32
C ARG A 92 -16.00 2.65 -2.20
N PRO A 93 -17.16 2.61 -1.52
CA PRO A 93 -17.50 3.58 -0.47
C PRO A 93 -16.53 3.56 0.72
N CYS A 94 -15.92 2.40 1.00
CA CYS A 94 -14.98 2.24 2.11
C CYS A 94 -13.75 3.13 2.02
N LEU A 95 -13.37 3.61 0.83
CA LEU A 95 -12.23 4.54 0.66
C LEU A 95 -12.46 5.92 1.28
N LYS A 96 -13.72 6.25 1.60
CA LYS A 96 -14.12 7.53 2.21
C LYS A 96 -14.93 7.32 3.50
N CYS A 97 -14.91 6.10 4.04
CA CYS A 97 -15.75 5.72 5.17
C CYS A 97 -14.96 5.78 6.47
N ASP A 98 -15.49 6.46 7.49
CA ASP A 98 -14.85 6.58 8.80
C ASP A 98 -14.73 5.24 9.56
N ALA A 99 -15.55 4.25 9.20
CA ALA A 99 -15.52 2.91 9.79
C ALA A 99 -14.55 1.95 9.07
N ALA A 100 -13.82 2.42 8.05
CA ALA A 100 -12.85 1.60 7.32
C ALA A 100 -11.52 1.55 8.10
N GLU A 101 -11.01 0.34 8.27
CA GLU A 101 -9.73 0.04 8.91
C GLU A 101 -8.72 -0.45 7.85
N PRO A 102 -7.41 -0.50 8.16
CA PRO A 102 -6.38 -0.95 7.22
C PRO A 102 -6.71 -2.30 6.55
N GLY A 103 -6.37 -2.41 5.26
CA GLY A 103 -6.69 -3.58 4.44
C GLY A 103 -8.17 -3.67 4.09
N ASN A 104 -8.79 -4.83 4.36
CA ASN A 104 -10.19 -5.12 4.10
C ASN A 104 -11.05 -5.15 5.38
N LEU A 105 -10.58 -4.51 6.45
CA LEU A 105 -11.26 -4.48 7.74
C LEU A 105 -12.27 -3.33 7.84
N CYS A 106 -13.28 -3.52 8.68
CA CYS A 106 -14.29 -2.52 9.01
C CYS A 106 -14.65 -2.60 10.49
N LYS A 107 -14.70 -1.47 11.19
CA LYS A 107 -15.05 -1.40 12.62
C LYS A 107 -16.45 -1.93 12.95
N ILE A 108 -17.41 -1.73 12.04
CA ILE A 108 -18.82 -2.10 12.24
C ILE A 108 -19.08 -3.55 11.80
N TYR A 109 -18.63 -3.91 10.60
CA TYR A 109 -18.96 -5.20 9.97
C TYR A 109 -17.82 -6.22 10.02
N LYS A 110 -16.74 -5.92 10.76
CA LYS A 110 -15.45 -6.65 10.80
C LYS A 110 -14.67 -6.61 9.48
N LYS A 111 -15.36 -6.72 8.33
CA LYS A 111 -14.79 -6.68 6.98
C LYS A 111 -15.57 -5.74 6.07
N GLN A 112 -14.91 -5.22 5.05
CA GLN A 112 -15.53 -4.43 3.97
C GLN A 112 -16.26 -5.38 3.01
N CYS A 113 -17.55 -5.63 3.26
CA CYS A 113 -18.35 -6.58 2.48
C CYS A 113 -19.82 -6.12 2.33
N SER A 114 -20.61 -6.91 1.59
CA SER A 114 -22.05 -6.71 1.36
C SER A 114 -22.92 -6.72 2.62
N GLY A 115 -22.36 -7.07 3.80
CA GLY A 115 -23.03 -6.81 5.08
C GLY A 115 -23.27 -5.32 5.34
N CYS A 116 -22.48 -4.43 4.73
CA CYS A 116 -22.72 -2.99 4.72
C CYS A 116 -23.66 -2.58 3.57
N PRO A 117 -24.81 -1.93 3.83
CA PRO A 117 -25.75 -1.53 2.78
C PRO A 117 -25.16 -0.62 1.69
N LEU A 118 -24.22 0.26 2.08
CA LEU A 118 -23.52 1.13 1.13
C LEU A 118 -22.60 0.33 0.20
N TYR A 119 -21.90 -0.66 0.76
CA TYR A 119 -21.02 -1.54 0.00
C TYR A 119 -21.84 -2.44 -0.93
N GLU A 120 -22.91 -3.04 -0.45
CA GLU A 120 -23.82 -3.87 -1.25
C GLU A 120 -24.39 -3.10 -2.44
N LYS A 121 -24.88 -1.88 -2.22
CA LYS A 121 -25.38 -1.01 -3.28
C LYS A 121 -24.29 -0.71 -4.32
N TRP A 122 -23.07 -0.43 -3.87
CA TRP A 122 -21.92 -0.22 -4.76
C TRP A 122 -21.57 -1.49 -5.54
N GLU A 123 -21.57 -2.64 -4.89
CA GLU A 123 -21.28 -3.95 -5.48
C GLU A 123 -22.24 -4.28 -6.62
N ARG A 124 -23.53 -4.01 -6.43
CA ARG A 124 -24.56 -4.24 -7.46
C ARG A 124 -24.48 -3.27 -8.64
N THR A 125 -24.07 -2.01 -8.41
CA THR A 125 -24.22 -0.93 -9.41
C THR A 125 -22.93 -0.51 -10.08
N LYS A 126 -21.83 -0.46 -9.32
CA LYS A 126 -20.58 0.23 -9.72
C LYS A 126 -19.37 -0.68 -9.75
N LYS A 127 -19.37 -1.82 -9.05
CA LYS A 127 -18.24 -2.76 -9.02
C LYS A 127 -17.81 -3.22 -10.41
N ARG A 128 -18.74 -3.64 -11.26
CA ARG A 128 -18.40 -4.03 -12.65
C ARG A 128 -17.68 -2.92 -13.42
N ALA A 129 -18.18 -1.69 -13.33
CA ALA A 129 -17.56 -0.55 -13.99
C ALA A 129 -16.21 -0.19 -13.37
N TYR A 130 -16.05 -0.37 -12.05
CA TYR A 130 -14.78 -0.20 -11.35
C TYR A 130 -13.75 -1.22 -11.83
N ASP A 131 -14.11 -2.50 -11.86
CA ASP A 131 -13.23 -3.61 -12.23
C ASP A 131 -12.77 -3.49 -13.70
N VAL A 132 -13.64 -3.00 -14.60
CA VAL A 132 -13.30 -2.77 -16.01
C VAL A 132 -12.43 -1.53 -16.21
N LYS A 133 -12.63 -0.46 -15.43
CA LYS A 133 -11.95 0.84 -15.61
C LYS A 133 -10.61 0.93 -14.88
N ILE A 134 -10.44 0.15 -13.84
CA ILE A 134 -9.20 0.06 -13.05
C ILE A 134 -8.62 -1.35 -13.22
N PRO A 135 -8.31 -1.79 -14.45
CA PRO A 135 -7.54 -3.01 -14.62
C PRO A 135 -6.16 -2.73 -14.02
N LEU A 136 -5.78 -3.54 -13.05
CA LEU A 136 -4.39 -3.57 -12.60
C LEU A 136 -3.56 -4.09 -13.76
N ALA A 137 -2.42 -3.45 -14.04
CA ALA A 137 -1.46 -4.00 -14.98
C ALA A 137 -1.08 -5.41 -14.53
N LEU A 138 -1.23 -6.39 -15.40
CA LEU A 138 -0.78 -7.76 -15.15
C LEU A 138 0.74 -7.79 -14.91
N ASP A 139 1.48 -6.81 -15.42
CA ASP A 139 2.92 -6.66 -15.26
C ASP A 139 3.33 -6.40 -13.80
N ASP A 140 2.59 -5.57 -13.07
CA ASP A 140 2.84 -5.29 -11.64
C ASP A 140 2.31 -6.40 -10.71
N HIS A 141 1.48 -7.29 -11.25
CA HIS A 141 0.80 -8.37 -10.50
C HIS A 141 1.09 -9.73 -11.14
N ALA A 142 2.26 -9.89 -11.77
CA ALA A 142 2.69 -11.15 -12.35
C ALA A 142 2.65 -12.28 -11.30
N HIS A 143 2.86 -11.97 -10.02
CA HIS A 143 2.72 -12.88 -8.88
C HIS A 143 1.28 -13.31 -8.54
N GLU A 144 0.26 -12.50 -8.85
CA GLU A 144 -1.15 -12.85 -8.60
C GLU A 144 -1.76 -13.64 -9.76
N VAL A 145 -1.27 -13.38 -10.98
CA VAL A 145 -1.77 -13.99 -12.23
C VAL A 145 -1.03 -15.27 -12.56
N ARG A 146 0.26 -15.35 -12.25
CA ARG A 146 0.97 -16.62 -12.16
C ARG A 146 0.68 -17.21 -10.80
N SER A 147 -0.41 -17.97 -10.72
CA SER A 147 -0.39 -19.20 -9.95
C SER A 147 0.61 -20.18 -10.59
N ILE A 148 1.89 -19.78 -10.68
CA ILE A 148 2.97 -20.76 -10.75
C ILE A 148 2.91 -21.38 -9.37
N SER A 149 2.31 -22.57 -9.29
CA SER A 149 2.66 -23.53 -8.25
C SER A 149 4.16 -23.41 -8.07
N PHE A 150 4.57 -22.97 -6.90
CA PHE A 150 5.97 -22.74 -6.55
C PHE A 150 6.68 -24.11 -6.48
N GLU A 151 6.71 -24.87 -7.57
CA GLU A 151 7.42 -26.13 -7.71
C GLU A 151 8.92 -25.89 -7.90
N SER A 152 9.34 -24.63 -8.07
CA SER A 152 10.73 -24.24 -8.20
C SER A 152 11.14 -23.13 -7.24
N GLY A 153 10.60 -23.13 -6.02
CA GLY A 153 11.15 -22.25 -5.00
C GLY A 153 11.08 -22.89 -3.62
N ILE A 154 12.22 -22.78 -2.94
CA ILE A 154 12.49 -23.08 -1.52
C ILE A 154 11.34 -23.82 -0.83
N ASP A 155 11.44 -25.15 -0.78
CA ASP A 155 10.55 -25.99 0.02
C ASP A 155 10.83 -25.72 1.51
N ILE A 156 10.11 -24.75 2.05
CA ILE A 156 10.22 -24.31 3.45
C ILE A 156 9.97 -25.50 4.38
N GLU A 157 9.06 -26.39 4.03
CA GLU A 157 8.71 -27.54 4.87
C GLU A 157 9.86 -28.56 4.93
N LYS A 158 10.51 -28.83 3.79
CA LYS A 158 11.73 -29.64 3.73
C LYS A 158 12.87 -28.99 4.51
N ASN A 159 13.06 -27.67 4.39
CA ASN A 159 14.11 -26.95 5.10
C ASN A 159 13.90 -26.95 6.63
N ILE A 160 12.65 -26.83 7.08
CA ILE A 160 12.27 -26.98 8.49
C ILE A 160 12.62 -28.38 9.00
N LYS A 161 12.30 -29.44 8.24
CA LYS A 161 12.64 -30.83 8.60
C LYS A 161 14.16 -31.04 8.71
N VAL A 162 14.93 -30.49 7.78
CA VAL A 162 16.40 -30.52 7.81
C VAL A 162 16.93 -29.80 9.05
N LEU A 163 16.40 -28.61 9.36
CA LEU A 163 16.78 -27.83 10.54
C LEU A 163 16.53 -28.61 11.84
N HIS A 164 15.34 -29.20 12.01
CA HIS A 164 15.03 -30.01 13.19
C HIS A 164 16.01 -31.18 13.36
N LYS A 165 16.35 -31.87 12.27
CA LYS A 165 17.32 -32.99 12.28
C LYS A 165 18.72 -32.55 12.71
N GLN A 166 19.17 -31.39 12.25
CA GLN A 166 20.48 -30.83 12.64
C GLN A 166 20.48 -30.34 14.09
N MET A 167 19.40 -29.68 14.52
CA MET A 167 19.25 -29.23 15.91
C MET A 167 19.28 -30.40 16.89
N LYS A 168 18.71 -31.56 16.55
CA LYS A 168 18.78 -32.78 17.36
C LYS A 168 20.20 -33.27 17.62
N LYS A 169 21.13 -33.02 16.70
CA LYS A 169 22.54 -33.43 16.84
C LYS A 169 23.36 -32.49 17.73
N ILE A 170 22.95 -31.22 17.85
CA ILE A 170 23.75 -30.15 18.47
C ILE A 170 23.21 -29.74 19.84
N LEU A 171 21.91 -29.92 20.06
CA LEU A 171 21.28 -29.63 21.34
C LEU A 171 21.58 -30.74 22.36
N LYS A 172 21.81 -30.34 23.61
CA LYS A 172 21.90 -31.28 24.73
C LYS A 172 20.51 -31.90 25.00
N PRO A 173 20.41 -33.07 25.68
CA PRO A 173 19.12 -33.72 25.96
C PRO A 173 18.06 -32.77 26.56
N ASN A 174 18.45 -31.96 27.54
CA ASN A 174 17.53 -30.99 28.17
C ASN A 174 17.17 -29.83 27.24
N GLU A 175 18.09 -29.39 26.36
CA GLU A 175 17.82 -28.34 25.38
C GLU A 175 16.91 -28.87 24.25
N TRP A 176 17.03 -30.14 23.89
CA TRP A 176 16.18 -30.80 22.90
C TRP A 176 14.74 -30.90 23.38
N ILE A 177 14.50 -31.28 24.65
CA ILE A 177 13.14 -31.32 25.23
C ILE A 177 12.47 -29.95 25.15
N VAL A 178 13.20 -28.87 25.48
CA VAL A 178 12.69 -27.50 25.34
C VAL A 178 12.42 -27.14 23.88
N TYR A 179 13.33 -27.51 22.97
CA TYR A 179 13.17 -27.21 21.55
C TYR A 179 11.98 -27.94 20.93
N GLU A 180 11.83 -29.22 21.21
CA GLU A 180 10.74 -30.05 20.70
C GLU A 180 9.38 -29.57 21.24
N GLY A 181 9.29 -29.27 22.53
CA GLY A 181 8.06 -28.74 23.13
C GLY A 181 7.63 -27.41 22.53
N LEU A 182 8.55 -26.43 22.47
CA LEU A 182 8.21 -25.06 22.04
C LEU A 182 8.09 -24.90 20.53
N PHE A 183 8.97 -25.53 19.75
CA PHE A 183 9.10 -25.23 18.31
C PHE A 183 8.56 -26.33 17.39
N ILE A 184 8.30 -27.54 17.90
CA ILE A 184 7.72 -28.64 17.10
C ILE A 184 6.29 -28.93 17.55
N LYS A 185 6.06 -29.03 18.87
CA LYS A 185 4.75 -29.37 19.44
C LYS A 185 3.90 -28.15 19.82
N ASN A 186 4.45 -26.95 19.70
CA ASN A 186 3.79 -25.67 20.00
C ASN A 186 3.16 -25.63 21.41
N GLN A 187 3.87 -26.18 22.40
CA GLN A 187 3.45 -26.20 23.80
C GLN A 187 3.80 -24.89 24.50
N GLU A 188 3.06 -24.56 25.54
CA GLU A 188 3.34 -23.39 26.38
C GLU A 188 4.59 -23.61 27.24
N GLU A 189 5.29 -22.52 27.58
CA GLU A 189 6.54 -22.57 28.36
C GLU A 189 6.33 -23.24 29.74
N GLU A 190 5.12 -23.18 30.28
CA GLU A 190 4.73 -23.79 31.55
C GLU A 190 4.71 -25.33 31.49
N GLU A 191 4.15 -25.90 30.42
CA GLU A 191 4.06 -27.35 30.22
C GLU A 191 5.46 -27.96 30.06
N VAL A 192 6.32 -27.25 29.32
CA VAL A 192 7.72 -27.64 29.11
C VAL A 192 8.52 -27.57 30.41
N ALA A 193 8.21 -26.60 31.30
CA ALA A 193 8.86 -26.50 32.61
C ALA A 193 8.53 -27.67 33.53
N GLN A 194 7.25 -28.08 33.53
CA GLN A 194 6.78 -29.21 34.31
C GLN A 194 7.40 -30.51 33.82
N ALA A 195 7.50 -30.70 32.50
CA ALA A 195 8.15 -31.87 31.90
C ALA A 195 9.66 -31.98 32.25
N LEU A 196 10.32 -30.87 32.55
CA LEU A 196 11.72 -30.83 32.98
C LEU A 196 11.91 -30.93 34.50
N GLY A 197 10.84 -31.08 35.28
CA GLY A 197 10.88 -31.19 36.74
C GLY A 197 11.37 -29.92 37.44
N LEU A 198 11.29 -28.76 36.78
CA LEU A 198 11.74 -27.48 37.34
C LEU A 198 10.71 -26.98 38.36
N LYS A 199 11.11 -26.89 39.63
CA LYS A 199 10.26 -26.35 40.71
C LYS A 199 10.50 -24.85 40.89
N SER A 200 9.42 -24.08 41.07
CA SER A 200 9.47 -22.69 41.53
C SER A 200 9.38 -22.67 43.06
N ASN A 201 10.25 -21.89 43.70
CA ASN A 201 10.23 -21.64 45.16
C ASN A 201 9.51 -20.33 45.52
N GLU A 202 8.87 -19.63 44.58
CA GLU A 202 8.25 -18.32 44.81
C GLU A 202 6.78 -18.30 44.37
N LYS A 203 5.88 -17.91 45.28
CA LYS A 203 4.44 -17.70 44.99
C LYS A 203 4.29 -16.63 43.90
N ASN A 204 3.43 -16.88 42.90
CA ASN A 204 3.11 -16.04 41.73
C ASN A 204 4.14 -15.97 40.57
N ARG A 205 5.06 -16.94 40.44
CA ARG A 205 5.87 -17.12 39.23
C ARG A 205 5.77 -18.53 38.68
N THR A 206 5.62 -18.62 37.36
CA THR A 206 5.66 -19.88 36.61
C THR A 206 6.99 -20.61 36.86
N PRO A 207 6.95 -21.91 37.20
CA PRO A 207 8.15 -22.70 37.46
C PRO A 207 9.17 -22.59 36.34
N GLY A 208 10.43 -22.32 36.67
CA GLY A 208 11.53 -22.37 35.70
C GLY A 208 11.53 -21.30 34.59
N TYR A 209 10.67 -20.25 34.62
CA TYR A 209 10.57 -19.23 33.56
C TYR A 209 11.93 -18.65 33.12
N LYS A 210 12.79 -18.28 34.09
CA LYS A 210 14.13 -17.74 33.79
C LYS A 210 15.05 -18.79 33.16
N GLN A 211 14.92 -20.05 33.56
CA GLN A 211 15.73 -21.16 33.03
C GLN A 211 15.33 -21.50 31.61
N ILE A 212 14.03 -21.59 31.31
CA ILE A 212 13.52 -21.82 29.95
C ILE A 212 13.89 -20.68 29.03
N LYS A 213 13.73 -19.42 29.47
CA LYS A 213 14.13 -18.24 28.69
C LYS A 213 15.62 -18.25 28.35
N ASN A 214 16.47 -18.67 29.29
CA ASN A 214 17.91 -18.81 29.05
C ASN A 214 18.23 -19.95 28.07
N ILE A 215 17.55 -21.10 28.18
CA ILE A 215 17.72 -22.22 27.26
C ILE A 215 17.25 -21.84 25.85
N LYS A 216 16.09 -21.19 25.73
CA LYS A 216 15.55 -20.64 24.47
C LYS A 216 16.54 -19.71 23.79
N LYS A 217 17.16 -18.79 24.55
CA LYS A 217 18.21 -17.89 24.01
C LYS A 217 19.41 -18.67 23.47
N LYS A 218 19.90 -19.68 24.21
CA LYS A 218 21.02 -20.54 23.77
C LYS A 218 20.68 -21.34 22.51
N ILE A 219 19.46 -21.88 22.42
CA ILE A 219 18.96 -22.61 21.25
C ILE A 219 18.97 -21.70 20.02
N ILE A 220 18.44 -20.48 20.14
CA ILE A 220 18.40 -19.50 19.04
C ILE A 220 19.83 -19.11 18.60
N GLU A 221 20.75 -18.90 19.53
CA GLU A 221 22.15 -18.60 19.20
C GLU A 221 22.83 -19.76 18.46
N LYS A 222 22.58 -21.01 18.88
CA LYS A 222 23.08 -22.21 18.20
C LYS A 222 22.50 -22.36 16.79
N ALA A 223 21.19 -22.14 16.63
CA ALA A 223 20.52 -22.16 15.33
C ALA A 223 21.09 -21.09 14.38
N LYS A 224 21.24 -19.85 14.86
CA LYS A 224 21.86 -18.76 14.08
C LYS A 224 23.30 -19.08 13.64
N LYS A 225 24.10 -19.69 14.52
CA LYS A 225 25.47 -20.12 14.19
C LYS A 225 25.48 -21.22 13.13
N LEU A 226 24.53 -22.14 13.19
CA LEU A 226 24.40 -23.23 12.22
C LEU A 226 24.05 -22.72 10.82
N ILE A 227 23.11 -21.78 10.75
CA ILE A 227 22.71 -21.12 9.50
C ILE A 227 23.89 -20.33 8.91
N LYS A 228 24.61 -19.54 9.73
CA LYS A 228 25.77 -18.75 9.27
C LYS A 228 26.96 -19.57 8.79
N LYS A 229 27.12 -20.81 9.27
CA LYS A 229 28.22 -21.71 8.85
C LYS A 229 27.93 -22.46 7.55
N GLY A 230 26.80 -22.19 6.88
CA GLY A 230 26.39 -22.90 5.67
C GLY A 230 25.96 -24.34 5.93
N GLY A 231 25.59 -24.69 7.17
CA GLY A 231 25.14 -26.04 7.52
C GLY A 231 23.74 -26.40 7.01
N ILE A 232 22.98 -25.40 6.53
CA ILE A 232 21.68 -25.51 5.89
C ILE A 232 21.63 -24.45 4.80
N ASP A 233 21.45 -24.87 3.56
CA ASP A 233 21.14 -23.96 2.47
C ASP A 233 19.66 -23.59 2.57
N ILE A 234 19.38 -22.31 2.83
CA ILE A 234 18.02 -21.77 2.94
C ILE A 234 17.69 -20.93 1.69
N LEU A 235 18.61 -20.89 0.72
CA LEU A 235 18.49 -20.18 -0.55
C LEU A 235 18.37 -21.17 -1.72
#